data_AF-A0A0P6XG12-F1
#
_entry.id   AF-A0A0P6XG12-F1
#
_cell.length_a   1.000
_cell.length_b   1.000
_cell.length_c   1.000
_cell.angle_alpha   90.00
_cell.angle_beta   90.00
_cell.angle_gamma   90.00
#
_symmetry.space_group_name_H-M   'P 1'
#
loop_
_entity.id
_entity.type
_entity.pdbx_description
1 polymer ?
#
loop_
_entity_poly.entity_id
_entity_poly.type
_entity_poly.pdbx_seq_one_letter_code
_entity_poly.pdbx_strand_id
1 'polypeptide(L)'
;MPAETIDPATFAHLVHLAALELDEAQAEYLRRELNRQLGAIHELEAIPLDDSVPITSHGVPYTPEISPPLREDDWQPFSDAAEILGQAPQVEEGYVVVPDIPHTTLE
;
A
#
# COMPACT_ATOMS: atom_id res chain seq x y z
N MET A 1 7.76 17.11 -25.83
CA MET A 1 7.31 16.42 -24.60
C MET A 1 8.48 15.61 -24.11
N PRO A 2 8.88 15.67 -22.83
CA PRO A 2 9.83 14.69 -22.31
C PRO A 2 9.28 13.28 -22.61
N ALA A 3 10.18 12.32 -22.85
CA ALA A 3 9.77 10.93 -23.02
C ALA A 3 9.00 10.50 -21.77
N GLU A 4 7.87 9.82 -21.95
CA GLU A 4 7.10 9.30 -20.82
C GLU A 4 7.94 8.22 -20.13
N THR A 5 8.25 8.44 -18.84
CA THR A 5 9.05 7.51 -18.03
C THR A 5 8.27 6.22 -17.75
N ILE A 6 6.94 6.32 -17.56
CA ILE A 6 6.06 5.17 -17.36
C ILE A 6 5.33 4.88 -18.68
N ASP A 7 5.78 3.81 -19.34
CA ASP A 7 5.14 3.26 -20.53
C ASP A 7 3.86 2.47 -20.16
N PRO A 8 3.03 2.10 -21.16
CA PRO A 8 1.79 1.35 -20.89
C PRO A 8 2.00 0.01 -20.18
N ALA A 9 3.10 -0.70 -20.48
CA ALA A 9 3.38 -2.00 -19.88
C ALA A 9 3.71 -1.87 -18.38
N THR A 10 4.53 -0.90 -18.03
CA THR A 10 4.89 -0.57 -16.65
C THR A 10 3.64 -0.11 -15.89
N PHE A 11 2.82 0.76 -16.49
CA PHE A 11 1.58 1.20 -15.87
C PHE A 11 0.61 0.04 -15.60
N ALA A 12 0.42 -0.86 -16.59
CA ALA A 12 -0.42 -2.04 -16.42
C ALA A 12 0.08 -2.96 -15.29
N HIS A 13 1.40 -3.09 -15.15
CA HIS A 13 1.99 -3.85 -14.04
C HIS A 13 1.71 -3.19 -12.68
N LEU A 14 1.85 -1.87 -12.58
CA LEU A 14 1.53 -1.14 -11.34
C LEU A 14 0.04 -1.27 -10.96
N VAL A 15 -0.86 -1.19 -11.94
CA VAL A 15 -2.30 -1.38 -11.75
C VAL A 15 -2.61 -2.79 -11.22
N HIS A 16 -1.94 -3.80 -11.77
CA HIS A 16 -2.05 -5.18 -11.30
C HIS A 16 -1.59 -5.34 -9.85
N LEU A 17 -0.42 -4.79 -9.50
CA LEU A 17 0.10 -4.83 -8.13
C LEU A 17 -0.82 -4.12 -7.12
N ALA A 18 -1.51 -3.07 -7.56
CA ALA A 18 -2.48 -2.34 -6.74
C ALA A 18 -3.87 -2.98 -6.66
N ALA A 19 -4.09 -4.13 -7.34
CA ALA A 19 -5.38 -4.80 -7.45
C ALA A 19 -6.51 -3.87 -7.94
N LEU A 20 -6.21 -3.01 -8.92
CA LEU A 20 -7.18 -2.11 -9.54
C LEU A 20 -7.65 -2.66 -10.88
N GLU A 21 -8.96 -2.60 -11.11
CA GLU A 21 -9.57 -2.85 -12.42
C GLU A 21 -9.91 -1.50 -13.08
N LEU A 22 -9.32 -1.24 -14.25
CA LEU A 22 -9.49 0.02 -14.98
C LEU A 22 -9.91 -0.26 -16.42
N ASP A 23 -10.80 0.56 -16.94
CA ASP A 23 -11.06 0.60 -18.38
C ASP A 23 -9.93 1.32 -19.14
N GLU A 24 -9.94 1.22 -20.47
CA GLU A 24 -8.89 1.79 -21.33
C GLU A 24 -8.79 3.32 -21.20
N ALA A 25 -9.92 4.02 -21.04
CA ALA A 25 -9.93 5.47 -20.92
C ALA A 25 -9.38 5.93 -19.57
N GLN A 26 -9.73 5.22 -18.49
CA GLN A 26 -9.18 5.42 -17.15
C GLN A 26 -7.68 5.14 -17.12
N ALA A 27 -7.24 4.03 -17.72
CA ALA A 27 -5.85 3.65 -17.76
C ALA A 27 -4.99 4.70 -18.47
N GLU A 28 -5.42 5.17 -19.64
CA GLU A 28 -4.69 6.20 -20.38
C GLU A 28 -4.70 7.55 -19.64
N TYR A 29 -5.83 7.92 -19.04
CA TYR A 29 -5.93 9.14 -18.25
C TYR A 29 -4.96 9.12 -17.06
N LEU A 30 -4.97 8.04 -16.27
CA LEU A 30 -4.16 7.91 -15.07
C LEU A 30 -2.67 7.75 -15.39
N ARG A 31 -2.32 7.01 -16.44
CA ARG A 31 -0.93 6.89 -16.90
C ARG A 31 -0.33 8.25 -17.25
N ARG A 32 -1.08 9.09 -17.97
CA ARG A 32 -0.65 10.46 -18.29
C ARG A 32 -0.52 11.30 -17.02
N GLU A 33 -1.46 11.20 -16.10
CA GLU A 33 -1.42 11.97 -14.85
C GLU A 33 -0.26 11.55 -13.95
N LEU A 34 0.03 10.25 -13.86
CA LEU A 34 1.17 9.73 -13.11
C LEU A 34 2.50 10.20 -13.70
N ASN A 35 2.65 10.23 -15.02
CA ASN A 35 3.83 10.81 -15.68
C ASN A 35 3.98 12.31 -15.39
N ARG A 36 2.88 13.07 -15.26
CA ARG A 36 2.93 14.49 -14.83
C ARG A 36 3.38 14.61 -13.38
N GLN A 37 2.86 13.76 -12.49
CA GLN A 37 3.25 13.74 -11.07
C GLN A 37 4.73 13.39 -10.89
N LEU A 38 5.29 12.48 -11.71
CA LEU A 38 6.73 12.22 -11.73
C LEU A 38 7.56 13.46 -12.09
N GLY A 39 7.05 14.32 -12.97
CA GLY A 39 7.69 15.60 -13.26
C GLY A 39 7.88 16.45 -11.99
N ALA A 40 6.83 16.57 -11.17
CA ALA A 40 6.91 17.30 -9.90
C ALA A 40 7.87 16.64 -8.90
N ILE A 41 7.95 15.30 -8.88
CA ILE A 41 8.91 14.57 -8.04
C ILE A 41 10.36 14.86 -8.47
N HIS A 42 10.64 14.90 -9.77
CA HIS A 42 11.98 15.26 -10.27
C HIS A 42 12.35 16.71 -9.98
N GLU A 43 11.39 17.63 -9.94
CA GLU A 43 11.64 19.01 -9.48
C GLU A 43 12.08 19.04 -8.01
N LEU A 44 11.48 18.21 -7.15
CA LEU A 44 11.89 18.08 -5.74
C LEU A 44 13.26 17.40 -5.59
N GLU A 45 13.53 16.36 -6.39
CA GLU A 45 14.82 15.65 -6.41
C GLU A 45 15.98 16.58 -6.81
N ALA A 46 15.73 17.57 -7.67
CA ALA A 46 16.75 18.53 -8.11
C ALA A 46 17.18 19.53 -7.02
N ILE A 47 16.48 19.59 -5.88
CA ILE A 47 16.83 20.47 -4.77
C ILE A 47 18.07 19.88 -4.05
N PRO A 48 19.20 20.59 -4.01
CA PRO A 48 20.40 20.09 -3.35
C PRO A 48 20.16 19.94 -1.84
N LEU A 49 20.46 18.74 -1.34
CA LEU A 49 20.47 18.44 0.09
C LEU A 49 21.91 18.32 0.57
N ASP A 50 22.15 18.69 1.82
CA ASP A 50 23.44 18.46 2.47
C ASP A 50 23.57 16.95 2.75
N ASP A 51 24.71 16.35 2.39
CA ASP A 51 24.98 14.91 2.57
C ASP A 51 24.87 14.45 4.04
N SER A 52 24.93 15.38 4.99
CA SER A 52 24.73 15.12 6.42
C SER A 52 23.27 15.01 6.85
N VAL A 53 22.30 15.34 5.98
CA VAL A 53 20.86 15.27 6.30
C VAL A 53 20.40 13.82 6.21
N PRO A 54 20.07 13.17 7.34
CA PRO A 54 19.55 11.80 7.31
C PRO A 54 18.09 11.79 6.85
N ILE A 55 17.67 10.66 6.27
CA ILE A 55 16.25 10.39 6.04
C ILE A 55 15.53 10.34 7.39
N THR A 56 14.50 11.16 7.57
CA THR A 56 13.63 11.11 8.76
C THR A 56 12.49 10.12 8.56
N SER A 57 12.55 8.97 9.24
CA SER A 57 11.45 7.99 9.27
C SER A 57 10.30 8.40 10.21
N HIS A 58 10.57 9.30 11.16
CA HIS A 58 9.61 9.79 12.14
C HIS A 58 9.67 11.33 12.18
N GLY A 59 8.53 11.98 12.43
CA GLY A 59 8.45 13.45 12.57
C GLY A 59 9.00 13.98 13.91
N VAL A 60 9.34 13.08 14.83
CA VAL A 60 9.98 13.37 16.12
C VAL A 60 11.15 12.40 16.33
N PRO A 61 12.14 12.73 17.17
CA PRO A 61 13.17 11.76 17.54
C PRO A 61 12.53 10.47 18.06
N TYR A 62 13.15 9.33 17.80
CA TYR A 62 12.73 8.02 18.32
C TYR A 62 13.83 7.49 19.24
N THR A 63 13.98 8.13 20.40
CA THR A 63 15.00 7.79 21.39
C THR A 63 14.45 6.81 22.43
N PRO A 64 15.29 6.09 23.18
CA PRO A 64 14.82 5.18 24.23
C PRO A 64 13.92 5.83 25.28
N GLU A 65 14.07 7.14 25.53
CA GLU A 65 13.31 7.88 26.53
C GLU A 65 11.88 8.25 26.08
N ILE A 66 11.63 8.28 24.77
CA ILE A 66 10.34 8.68 24.17
C ILE A 66 9.71 7.57 23.32
N SER A 67 10.44 6.47 23.08
CA SER A 67 9.89 5.29 22.43
C SER A 67 8.84 4.62 23.33
N PRO A 68 7.72 4.12 22.76
CA PRO A 68 6.77 3.34 23.53
C PRO A 68 7.44 2.08 24.11
N PRO A 69 7.03 1.63 25.31
CA PRO A 69 7.53 0.39 25.88
C PRO A 69 7.08 -0.82 25.02
N LEU A 70 7.76 -1.94 25.20
CA LEU A 70 7.31 -3.20 24.63
C LEU A 70 5.92 -3.55 25.17
N ARG A 71 5.09 -4.17 24.33
CA ARG A 71 3.81 -4.73 24.77
C ARG A 71 4.08 -5.96 25.64
N GLU A 72 3.52 -5.99 26.84
CA GLU A 72 3.55 -7.15 27.75
C GLU A 72 2.85 -8.36 27.14
N ASP A 73 3.29 -9.56 27.50
CA ASP A 73 2.72 -10.84 27.04
C ASP A 73 1.48 -11.26 27.84
N ASP A 74 0.54 -10.32 28.00
CA ASP A 74 -0.73 -10.56 28.67
C ASP A 74 -1.81 -10.92 27.65
N TRP A 75 -2.47 -12.05 27.86
CA TRP A 75 -3.61 -12.45 27.02
C TRP A 75 -4.83 -11.57 27.27
N GLN A 76 -5.32 -10.92 26.23
CA GLN A 76 -6.54 -10.12 26.24
C GLN A 76 -7.59 -10.78 25.33
N PRO A 77 -8.62 -11.45 25.89
CA PRO A 77 -9.67 -12.04 25.08
C PRO A 77 -10.53 -10.96 24.42
N PHE A 78 -10.86 -11.14 23.14
CA PHE A 78 -11.86 -10.32 22.47
C PHE A 78 -13.26 -10.83 22.83
N SER A 79 -14.15 -9.93 23.23
CA SER A 79 -15.43 -10.30 23.85
C SER A 79 -16.51 -10.73 22.85
N ASP A 80 -16.46 -10.26 21.60
CA ASP A 80 -17.57 -10.43 20.65
C ASP A 80 -17.10 -10.72 19.22
N ALA A 81 -16.61 -11.94 18.98
CA ALA A 81 -16.23 -12.35 17.63
C ALA A 81 -17.38 -12.26 16.61
N ALA A 82 -18.65 -12.30 17.05
CA ALA A 82 -19.79 -12.16 16.16
C ALA A 82 -19.95 -10.72 15.65
N GLU A 83 -19.62 -9.71 16.45
CA GLU A 83 -19.58 -8.30 16.03
C GLU A 83 -18.59 -8.07 14.88
N ILE A 84 -17.40 -8.69 14.94
CA ILE A 84 -16.40 -8.62 13.86
C ILE A 84 -16.96 -9.25 12.59
N LEU A 85 -17.52 -10.46 12.69
CA LEU A 85 -18.09 -11.17 11.55
C LEU A 85 -19.27 -10.41 10.93
N GLY A 86 -20.05 -9.68 11.72
CA GLY A 86 -21.13 -8.83 11.25
C GLY A 86 -20.70 -7.70 10.29
N GLN A 87 -19.40 -7.39 10.21
CA GLN A 87 -18.84 -6.39 9.29
C GLN A 87 -18.47 -6.99 7.92
N ALA A 88 -18.45 -8.32 7.79
CA ALA A 88 -18.06 -8.98 6.55
C ALA A 88 -19.25 -9.05 5.56
N PRO A 89 -19.00 -8.90 4.24
CA PRO A 89 -20.07 -9.00 3.23
C PRO A 89 -20.78 -10.35 3.20
N GLN A 90 -20.06 -11.43 3.49
CA GLN A 90 -20.59 -12.79 3.52
C GLN A 90 -19.90 -13.61 4.60
N VAL A 91 -20.69 -14.33 5.39
CA VAL A 91 -20.23 -15.22 6.46
C VAL A 91 -20.99 -16.54 6.38
N GLU A 92 -20.28 -17.64 6.60
CA GLU A 92 -20.85 -18.99 6.69
C GLU A 92 -20.14 -19.76 7.81
N GLU A 93 -20.91 -20.35 8.73
CA GLU A 93 -20.38 -21.17 9.84
C GLU A 93 -19.27 -20.51 10.68
N GLY A 94 -19.26 -19.19 10.78
CA GLY A 94 -18.24 -18.43 11.51
C GLY A 94 -17.00 -18.04 10.70
N TYR A 95 -17.01 -18.27 9.38
CA TYR A 95 -15.93 -17.93 8.46
C TYR A 95 -16.35 -16.81 7.50
N VAL A 96 -15.42 -15.93 7.14
CA VAL A 96 -15.61 -14.98 6.04
C VAL A 96 -15.51 -15.74 4.73
N VAL A 97 -16.55 -15.64 3.91
CA VAL A 97 -16.60 -16.34 2.63
C VAL A 97 -15.98 -15.48 1.54
N VAL A 98 -15.06 -16.08 0.77
CA VAL A 98 -14.40 -15.47 -0.40
C VAL A 98 -14.45 -16.45 -1.58
N PRO A 99 -14.32 -15.98 -2.84
CA PRO A 99 -14.14 -16.86 -3.98
C PRO A 99 -12.94 -17.79 -3.78
N ASP A 100 -13.04 -19.01 -4.31
CA ASP A 100 -11.98 -20.00 -4.20
C ASP A 100 -10.68 -19.49 -4.87
N ILE A 101 -9.55 -19.80 -4.24
CA ILE A 101 -8.23 -19.40 -4.73
C ILE A 101 -7.56 -20.58 -5.44
N PRO A 102 -6.99 -20.36 -6.64
CA PRO A 102 -6.20 -21.39 -7.30
C PRO A 102 -5.06 -21.83 -6.39
N HIS A 103 -5.02 -23.10 -6.04
CA HIS A 103 -3.96 -23.69 -5.24
C HIS A 103 -3.24 -24.77 -6.04
N THR A 104 -1.93 -24.88 -5.84
CA THR A 104 -1.13 -26.00 -6.36
C THR A 104 -0.96 -26.99 -5.21
N THR A 105 -1.51 -28.19 -5.36
CA THR A 105 -1.24 -29.29 -4.42
C THR A 105 0.21 -29.74 -4.58
N LEU A 106 0.99 -29.70 -3.51
CA LEU A 106 2.34 -30.26 -3.47
C LEU A 106 2.24 -31.74 -3.09
N GLU A 107 2.79 -32.62 -3.94
CA GLU A 107 2.96 -34.07 -3.67
C GLU A 107 4.23 -34.37 -2.87
#